data_AF-A0A1J4VNU2-F1
#
_entry.id   AF-A0A1J4VNU2-F1
#
_cell.length_a   1.000
_cell.length_b   1.000
_cell.length_c   1.000
_cell.angle_alpha   90.00
_cell.angle_beta   90.00
_cell.angle_gamma   90.00
#
_symmetry.space_group_name_H-M   'P 1'
#
loop_
_entity.id
_entity.type
_entity.pdbx_description
1 polymer ?
#
loop_
_entity_poly.entity_id
_entity_poly.type
_entity_poly.pdbx_seq_one_letter_code
_entity_poly.pdbx_strand_id
1 'polypeptide(L)'
;MAWIGFIGFASFRTFKSGRVSRWRSIFFVILAWAFILEFKAKLIGLHGSAWFSPETQEVPYCHIAISSTLLNHLYGQLLAFSSAHYFQWSPLAAGAFFWLLGTLCIGQGWCSWACFYGGLDTTFSKLTKKPLIRLPYLPPGVRDFSLALFIAVVLLSFAKFEPVYCIWVCPLKISTGFLDPETGLRQIQLAIFATAGILFIILLPFLFKKRTFCTFLCPFGAWQSLVGRLNLFRVTIDPDTCTLCQQCLKVCPVYAIDAKGVLEHKVSSNCNRCGDCFDACPTGAIDYSIVGQNKKTALPRIYFLISAWLVGGGVSLLFVPSAMLRIFQWLTNLPKG
;
A
#
# COMPACT_ATOMS: atom_id res chain seq x y z
N MET A 1 -13.34 18.70 8.99
CA MET A 1 -13.72 19.46 7.77
C MET A 1 -12.54 19.78 6.84
N ALA A 2 -11.39 20.27 7.32
CA ALA A 2 -10.26 20.65 6.47
C ALA A 2 -9.76 19.53 5.51
N TRP A 3 -9.66 18.29 5.98
CA TRP A 3 -9.19 17.16 5.16
C TRP A 3 -10.12 16.80 3.99
N ILE A 4 -11.44 16.86 4.21
CA ILE A 4 -12.44 16.64 3.15
C ILE A 4 -12.30 17.70 2.05
N GLY A 5 -12.10 18.96 2.45
CA GLY A 5 -11.82 20.06 1.51
C GLY A 5 -10.57 19.82 0.67
N PHE A 6 -9.50 19.30 1.28
CA PHE A 6 -8.27 18.92 0.57
C PHE A 6 -8.52 17.81 -0.46
N ILE A 7 -9.27 16.75 -0.10
CA ILE A 7 -9.63 15.67 -1.03
C ILE A 7 -10.44 16.20 -2.22
N GLY A 8 -11.45 17.05 -1.96
CA GLY A 8 -12.25 17.67 -3.01
C GLY A 8 -11.42 18.53 -3.95
N PHE A 9 -10.51 19.33 -3.40
CA PHE A 9 -9.60 20.16 -4.20
C PHE A 9 -8.61 19.34 -5.03
N ALA A 10 -7.99 18.31 -4.43
CA ALA A 10 -7.02 17.45 -5.10
C ALA A 10 -7.66 16.62 -6.22
N SER A 11 -8.88 16.10 -6.00
CA SER A 11 -9.65 15.39 -7.02
C SER A 11 -10.04 16.32 -8.17
N PHE A 12 -10.61 17.50 -7.90
CA PHE A 12 -10.94 18.50 -8.92
C PHE A 12 -9.72 18.89 -9.78
N ARG A 13 -8.57 19.14 -9.15
CA ARG A 13 -7.33 19.46 -9.87
C ARG A 13 -6.83 18.29 -10.72
N THR A 14 -7.03 17.05 -10.28
CA THR A 14 -6.68 15.84 -11.05
C THR A 14 -7.50 15.76 -12.34
N PHE A 15 -8.82 16.01 -12.26
CA PHE A 15 -9.69 16.03 -13.44
C PHE A 15 -9.39 17.21 -14.37
N LYS A 16 -9.20 18.42 -13.83
CA LYS A 16 -8.93 19.63 -14.64
C LYS A 16 -7.58 19.59 -15.36
N SER A 17 -6.53 19.11 -14.69
CA SER A 17 -5.17 19.11 -15.27
C SER A 17 -4.88 17.89 -16.14
N GLY A 18 -5.68 16.83 -16.04
CA GLY A 18 -5.39 15.55 -16.67
C GLY A 18 -4.11 14.86 -16.14
N ARG A 19 -3.45 15.41 -15.11
CA ARG A 19 -2.25 14.82 -14.50
C ARG A 19 -2.59 14.11 -13.21
N VAL A 20 -2.35 12.80 -13.16
CA VAL A 20 -2.77 11.94 -12.04
C VAL A 20 -1.70 11.88 -10.96
N SER A 21 -0.41 11.82 -11.31
CA SER A 21 0.66 11.51 -10.37
C SER A 21 0.82 12.56 -9.28
N ARG A 22 0.73 13.85 -9.64
CA ARG A 22 1.07 14.96 -8.72
C ARG A 22 0.13 15.00 -7.51
N TRP A 23 -1.15 15.24 -7.72
CA TRP A 23 -2.14 15.38 -6.64
C TRP A 23 -2.36 14.07 -5.89
N ARG A 24 -2.39 12.94 -6.59
CA ARG A 24 -2.43 11.62 -5.96
C ARG A 24 -1.25 11.44 -5.01
N SER A 25 -0.02 11.73 -5.44
CA SER A 25 1.15 11.49 -4.59
C SER A 25 1.19 12.36 -3.33
N ILE A 26 0.74 13.62 -3.41
CA ILE A 26 0.64 14.50 -2.24
C ILE A 26 -0.38 13.90 -1.26
N PHE A 27 -1.58 13.56 -1.72
CA PHE A 27 -2.60 12.91 -0.91
C PHE A 27 -2.07 11.62 -0.25
N PHE A 28 -1.39 10.79 -1.03
CA PHE A 28 -0.90 9.49 -0.59
C PHE A 28 0.23 9.58 0.45
N VAL A 29 1.12 10.57 0.32
CA VAL A 29 2.17 10.84 1.31
C VAL A 29 1.56 11.32 2.63
N ILE A 30 0.61 12.27 2.58
CA ILE A 30 -0.05 12.77 3.80
C ILE A 30 -0.79 11.63 4.52
N LEU A 31 -1.51 10.79 3.77
CA LEU A 31 -2.19 9.61 4.30
C LEU A 31 -1.20 8.69 5.05
N ALA A 32 -0.05 8.38 4.45
CA ALA A 32 0.92 7.48 5.08
C ALA A 32 1.50 8.03 6.39
N TRP A 33 1.89 9.31 6.42
CA TRP A 33 2.45 9.93 7.63
C TRP A 33 1.41 10.11 8.72
N ALA A 34 0.18 10.47 8.36
CA ALA A 34 -0.92 10.54 9.31
C ALA A 34 -1.22 9.17 9.94
N PHE A 35 -1.18 8.08 9.16
CA PHE A 35 -1.33 6.74 9.69
C PHE A 35 -0.22 6.40 10.70
N ILE A 36 1.06 6.67 10.38
CA ILE A 36 2.17 6.42 11.31
C ILE A 36 1.98 7.20 12.60
N LEU A 37 1.65 8.50 12.49
CA LEU A 37 1.47 9.36 13.66
C LEU A 37 0.34 8.85 14.55
N GLU A 38 -0.81 8.51 13.97
CA GLU A 38 -1.94 8.00 14.72
C GLU A 38 -1.66 6.62 15.32
N PHE A 39 -1.03 5.73 14.55
CA PHE A 39 -0.65 4.40 14.99
C PHE A 39 0.32 4.46 16.18
N LYS A 40 1.37 5.30 16.10
CA LYS A 40 2.32 5.51 17.20
C LYS A 40 1.68 6.24 18.38
N ALA A 41 0.84 7.25 18.14
CA ALA A 41 0.16 7.97 19.21
C ALA A 41 -0.78 7.07 20.01
N LYS A 42 -1.53 6.18 19.35
CA LYS A 42 -2.36 5.18 20.03
C LYS A 42 -1.52 4.17 20.79
N LEU A 43 -0.43 3.66 20.20
CA LEU A 43 0.49 2.76 20.89
C LEU A 43 1.14 3.41 22.12
N ILE A 44 1.53 4.69 22.07
CA ILE A 44 2.14 5.38 23.21
C ILE A 44 1.07 5.75 24.26
N GLY A 45 -0.10 6.22 23.82
CA GLY A 45 -1.23 6.59 24.69
C GLY A 45 -1.81 5.41 25.46
N LEU A 46 -1.74 4.21 24.90
CA LEU A 46 -2.05 2.93 25.53
C LEU A 46 -1.18 2.59 26.74
N HIS A 47 0.06 3.08 26.76
CA HIS A 47 1.07 2.57 27.71
C HIS A 47 1.64 3.63 28.67
N GLY A 48 1.47 4.94 28.44
CA GLY A 48 2.00 6.02 29.30
C GLY A 48 3.53 6.05 29.48
N SER A 49 4.22 4.98 29.11
CA SER A 49 5.64 4.67 29.12
C SER A 49 5.80 3.38 28.27
N ALA A 50 6.97 3.04 27.73
CA ALA A 50 7.11 1.98 26.71
C ALA A 50 6.93 0.51 27.20
N TRP A 51 6.12 0.25 28.24
CA TRP A 51 5.98 -1.04 28.93
C TRP A 51 4.52 -1.52 29.03
N PHE A 52 4.32 -2.85 28.94
CA PHE A 52 3.02 -3.50 28.84
C PHE A 52 2.15 -3.35 30.10
N SER A 53 0.90 -2.89 29.92
CA SER A 53 -0.20 -3.11 30.87
C SER A 53 -1.15 -4.18 30.29
N PRO A 54 -1.76 -5.08 31.09
CA PRO A 54 -2.67 -6.13 30.63
C PRO A 54 -4.01 -5.61 30.07
N GLU A 55 -4.32 -4.32 30.22
CA GLU A 55 -5.55 -3.71 29.69
C GLU A 55 -5.38 -3.37 28.21
N THR A 56 -5.69 -4.35 27.35
CA THR A 56 -5.69 -4.20 25.90
C THR A 56 -6.73 -3.16 25.43
N GLN A 57 -6.33 -1.92 25.08
CA GLN A 57 -7.12 -1.14 24.11
C GLN A 57 -6.86 -1.66 22.69
N GLU A 58 -7.89 -1.55 21.87
CA GLU A 58 -7.94 -1.94 20.46
C GLU A 58 -6.73 -1.40 19.67
N VAL A 59 -5.82 -2.29 19.29
CA VAL A 59 -4.74 -1.95 18.35
C VAL A 59 -5.36 -1.55 17.00
N PRO A 60 -4.93 -0.41 16.41
CA PRO A 60 -5.46 0.05 15.13
C PRO A 60 -5.26 -1.00 14.02
N TYR A 61 -6.33 -1.20 13.25
CA TYR A 61 -6.42 -2.23 12.21
C TYR A 61 -5.32 -2.11 11.14
N CYS A 62 -4.51 -3.16 10.97
CA CYS A 62 -3.51 -3.26 9.90
C CYS A 62 -3.96 -4.23 8.81
N HIS A 63 -4.32 -3.70 7.64
CA HIS A 63 -4.85 -4.50 6.53
C HIS A 63 -3.84 -5.49 5.90
N ILE A 64 -2.56 -5.38 6.21
CA ILE A 64 -1.52 -6.26 5.66
C ILE A 64 -1.49 -7.59 6.42
N ALA A 65 -1.82 -7.57 7.71
CA ALA A 65 -1.92 -8.76 8.54
C ALA A 65 -2.98 -9.74 8.01
N ILE A 66 -4.08 -9.22 7.43
CA ILE A 66 -5.16 -10.01 6.82
C ILE A 66 -4.61 -11.03 5.83
N SER A 67 -3.69 -10.61 4.95
CA SER A 67 -3.18 -11.48 3.89
C SER A 67 -2.41 -12.70 4.44
N SER A 68 -1.70 -12.54 5.56
CA SER A 68 -0.99 -13.61 6.24
C SER A 68 -1.86 -14.44 7.17
N THR A 69 -2.98 -13.90 7.68
CA THR A 69 -3.87 -14.58 8.63
C THR A 69 -5.16 -15.09 8.00
N LEU A 70 -5.37 -14.86 6.69
CA LEU A 70 -6.60 -15.22 5.99
C LEU A 70 -6.97 -16.70 6.18
N LEU A 71 -6.01 -17.61 6.01
CA LEU A 71 -6.23 -19.05 6.20
C LEU A 71 -6.55 -19.41 7.65
N ASN A 72 -5.85 -18.82 8.62
CA ASN A 72 -6.15 -19.02 10.05
C ASN A 72 -7.55 -18.50 10.40
N HIS A 73 -7.97 -17.39 9.79
CA HIS A 73 -9.30 -16.83 9.97
C HIS A 73 -10.39 -17.68 9.31
N LEU A 74 -10.18 -18.14 8.07
CA LEU A 74 -11.11 -19.06 7.39
C LEU A 74 -11.25 -20.38 8.16
N TYR A 75 -10.16 -20.90 8.70
CA TYR A 75 -10.17 -22.09 9.56
C TYR A 75 -10.92 -21.83 10.88
N GLY A 76 -10.67 -20.71 11.54
CA GLY A 76 -11.42 -20.31 12.74
C GLY A 76 -12.91 -20.10 12.47
N GLN A 77 -13.27 -19.53 11.31
CA GLN A 77 -14.67 -19.40 10.87
C GLN A 77 -15.31 -20.76 10.56
N LEU A 78 -14.57 -21.70 9.95
CA LEU A 78 -15.05 -23.04 9.68
C LEU A 78 -15.35 -23.79 11.00
N LEU A 79 -14.46 -23.66 11.99
CA LEU A 79 -14.69 -24.17 13.33
C LEU A 79 -15.91 -23.51 14.00
N ALA A 80 -16.09 -22.19 13.85
CA ALA A 80 -17.26 -21.47 14.36
C ALA A 80 -18.58 -21.87 13.67
N PHE A 81 -18.55 -22.11 12.35
CA PHE A 81 -19.69 -22.64 11.60
C PHE A 81 -20.06 -24.05 12.08
N SER A 82 -19.05 -24.90 12.34
CA SER A 82 -19.28 -26.25 12.86
C SER A 82 -19.79 -26.28 14.30
N SER A 83 -19.61 -25.20 15.07
CA SER A 83 -20.08 -25.06 16.46
C SER A 83 -21.39 -24.27 16.62
N ALA A 84 -22.12 -23.99 15.52
CA ALA A 84 -23.42 -23.33 15.50
C ALA A 84 -23.49 -21.91 16.13
N HIS A 85 -22.34 -21.24 16.32
CA HIS A 85 -22.27 -19.83 16.71
C HIS A 85 -22.09 -18.94 15.47
N TYR A 86 -23.21 -18.53 14.90
CA TYR A 86 -23.34 -17.94 13.55
C TYR A 86 -22.95 -16.44 13.45
N PHE A 87 -22.77 -15.73 14.57
CA PHE A 87 -22.39 -14.30 14.58
C PHE A 87 -21.24 -14.00 15.54
N GLN A 88 -20.00 -14.21 15.08
CA GLN A 88 -18.85 -13.45 15.58
C GLN A 88 -18.24 -12.68 14.40
N TRP A 89 -19.02 -11.76 13.81
CA TRP A 89 -18.44 -10.73 12.94
C TRP A 89 -17.67 -9.74 13.84
N SER A 90 -16.45 -10.11 14.21
CA SER A 90 -15.48 -9.22 14.83
C SER A 90 -15.30 -7.97 13.93
N PRO A 91 -14.97 -6.79 14.49
CA PRO A 91 -14.54 -5.62 13.70
C PRO A 91 -13.50 -5.95 12.61
N LEU A 92 -12.73 -7.04 12.80
CA LEU A 92 -11.80 -7.61 11.82
C LEU A 92 -12.50 -8.17 10.56
N ALA A 93 -13.65 -8.82 10.69
CA ALA A 93 -14.41 -9.37 9.57
C ALA A 93 -15.06 -8.26 8.72
N ALA A 94 -15.61 -7.23 9.36
CA ALA A 94 -16.11 -6.04 8.67
C ALA A 94 -14.96 -5.28 7.97
N GLY A 95 -13.82 -5.11 8.65
CA GLY A 95 -12.61 -4.52 8.07
C GLY A 95 -12.08 -5.33 6.87
N ALA A 96 -12.13 -6.66 6.94
CA ALA A 96 -11.72 -7.54 5.86
C ALA A 96 -12.69 -7.46 4.66
N PHE A 97 -13.99 -7.36 4.92
CA PHE A 97 -15.01 -7.18 3.90
C PHE A 97 -14.85 -5.86 3.13
N PHE A 98 -14.77 -4.72 3.84
CA PHE A 98 -14.58 -3.42 3.19
C PHE A 98 -13.25 -3.34 2.44
N TRP A 99 -12.21 -3.96 2.98
CA TRP A 99 -10.92 -4.06 2.32
C TRP A 99 -10.97 -4.92 1.05
N LEU A 100 -11.67 -6.06 1.09
CA LEU A 100 -11.86 -6.94 -0.06
C LEU A 100 -12.70 -6.25 -1.14
N LEU A 101 -13.77 -5.55 -0.75
CA LEU A 101 -14.57 -4.73 -1.66
C LEU A 101 -13.72 -3.63 -2.32
N GLY A 102 -12.94 -2.88 -1.53
CA GLY A 102 -12.02 -1.88 -2.06
C GLY A 102 -11.01 -2.50 -3.03
N THR A 103 -10.46 -3.66 -2.70
CA THR A 103 -9.58 -4.45 -3.56
C THR A 103 -10.29 -4.90 -4.84
N LEU A 104 -11.54 -5.32 -4.80
CA LEU A 104 -12.27 -5.69 -6.01
C LEU A 104 -12.57 -4.47 -6.90
N CYS A 105 -12.84 -3.30 -6.32
CA CYS A 105 -13.11 -2.08 -7.07
C CYS A 105 -11.84 -1.53 -7.75
N ILE A 106 -10.76 -1.28 -6.99
CA ILE A 106 -9.55 -0.60 -7.50
C ILE A 106 -8.37 -1.55 -7.77
N GLY A 107 -8.47 -2.81 -7.34
CA GLY A 107 -7.43 -3.85 -7.44
C GLY A 107 -6.14 -3.44 -6.76
N GLN A 108 -5.02 -3.81 -7.38
CA GLN A 108 -3.68 -3.34 -7.00
C GLN A 108 -3.49 -1.81 -7.00
N GLY A 109 -4.49 -1.03 -7.47
CA GLY A 109 -4.58 0.40 -7.20
C GLY A 109 -4.58 0.73 -5.71
N TRP A 110 -5.05 -0.17 -4.84
CA TRP A 110 -5.00 -0.01 -3.38
C TRP A 110 -3.59 0.36 -2.88
N CYS A 111 -2.56 -0.27 -3.44
CA CYS A 111 -1.16 -0.03 -3.09
C CYS A 111 -0.64 1.38 -3.45
N SER A 112 -1.40 2.16 -4.23
CA SER A 112 -1.03 3.52 -4.64
C SER A 112 -1.98 4.61 -4.16
N TRP A 113 -3.14 4.22 -3.60
CA TRP A 113 -4.23 5.13 -3.24
C TRP A 113 -4.66 5.01 -1.77
N ALA A 114 -4.47 3.86 -1.11
CA ALA A 114 -4.92 3.65 0.28
C ALA A 114 -3.86 3.02 1.20
N CYS A 115 -2.88 2.28 0.67
CA CYS A 115 -1.85 1.61 1.47
C CYS A 115 -0.78 2.58 2.01
N PHE A 116 -0.61 2.65 3.34
CA PHE A 116 0.38 3.52 3.97
C PHE A 116 1.84 3.18 3.58
N TYR A 117 2.23 1.90 3.46
CA TYR A 117 3.61 1.54 3.04
C TYR A 117 3.92 2.05 1.64
N GLY A 118 2.96 1.95 0.73
CA GLY A 118 3.11 2.52 -0.61
C GLY A 118 3.36 4.03 -0.55
N GLY A 119 2.74 4.74 0.39
CA GLY A 119 2.93 6.17 0.60
C GLY A 119 4.30 6.50 1.20
N LEU A 120 4.82 5.66 2.11
CA LEU A 120 6.19 5.79 2.62
C LEU A 120 7.22 5.59 1.51
N ASP A 121 7.12 4.50 0.75
CA ASP A 121 8.01 4.28 -0.39
C ASP A 121 7.93 5.43 -1.40
N THR A 122 6.72 5.99 -1.62
CA THR A 122 6.52 7.15 -2.50
C THR A 122 7.19 8.41 -1.94
N THR A 123 7.18 8.59 -0.61
CA THR A 123 7.83 9.72 0.06
C THR A 123 9.33 9.72 -0.24
N PHE A 124 10.00 8.60 0.06
CA PHE A 124 11.45 8.50 -0.08
C PHE A 124 11.91 8.41 -1.53
N SER A 125 11.13 7.77 -2.42
CA SER A 125 11.45 7.75 -3.86
C SER A 125 11.29 9.11 -4.55
N LYS A 126 10.32 9.93 -4.13
CA LYS A 126 10.12 11.27 -4.71
C LYS A 126 11.00 12.35 -4.08
N LEU A 127 11.70 12.05 -2.98
CA LEU A 127 12.60 13.00 -2.31
C LEU A 127 13.79 13.39 -3.21
N THR A 128 14.28 12.48 -4.05
CA THR A 128 15.39 12.75 -4.97
C THR A 128 14.91 13.19 -6.36
N LYS A 129 15.59 14.20 -6.94
CA LYS A 129 15.31 14.64 -8.32
C LYS A 129 15.71 13.58 -9.35
N LYS A 130 16.86 12.91 -9.15
CA LYS A 130 17.41 11.86 -10.02
C LYS A 130 17.74 10.61 -9.19
N PRO A 131 17.57 9.38 -9.75
CA PRO A 131 18.02 8.16 -9.08
C PRO A 131 19.54 8.15 -8.98
N LEU A 132 20.07 7.72 -7.83
CA LEU A 132 21.51 7.53 -7.62
C LEU A 132 22.01 6.30 -8.39
N ILE A 133 21.24 5.20 -8.34
CA ILE A 133 21.53 3.96 -9.06
C ILE A 133 20.41 3.73 -10.07
N ARG A 134 20.76 3.65 -11.35
CA ARG A 134 19.80 3.40 -12.43
C ARG A 134 19.59 1.91 -12.60
N LEU A 135 18.44 1.43 -12.13
CA LEU A 135 17.97 0.08 -12.42
C LEU A 135 16.75 0.21 -13.35
N PRO A 136 16.93 0.19 -14.69
CA PRO A 136 15.84 0.37 -15.64
C PRO A 136 15.00 -0.91 -15.81
N TYR A 137 15.62 -2.07 -15.57
CA TYR A 137 15.02 -3.37 -15.77
C TYR A 137 15.30 -4.26 -14.56
N LEU A 138 14.31 -5.08 -14.23
CA LEU A 138 14.41 -6.07 -13.18
C LEU A 138 14.06 -7.44 -13.77
N PRO A 139 14.90 -8.48 -13.61
CA PRO A 139 14.59 -9.80 -14.12
C PRO A 139 13.27 -10.33 -13.54
N PRO A 140 12.46 -11.08 -14.29
CA PRO A 140 11.17 -11.57 -13.84
C PRO A 140 11.26 -12.38 -12.55
N GLY A 141 12.31 -13.21 -12.39
CA GLY A 141 12.52 -14.00 -11.18
C GLY A 141 12.70 -13.16 -9.90
N VAL A 142 13.35 -12.00 -9.99
CA VAL A 142 13.53 -11.10 -8.84
C VAL A 142 12.27 -10.26 -8.61
N ARG A 143 11.57 -9.89 -9.68
CA ARG A 143 10.28 -9.18 -9.59
C ARG A 143 9.20 -10.02 -8.93
N ASP A 144 9.16 -11.32 -9.25
CA ASP A 144 8.14 -12.26 -8.78
C ASP A 144 8.54 -12.91 -7.43
N PHE A 145 9.69 -12.53 -6.85
CA PHE A 145 10.13 -12.94 -5.51
C PHE A 145 9.08 -12.64 -4.43
N SER A 146 8.37 -11.53 -4.53
CA SER A 146 7.31 -11.18 -3.59
C SER A 146 6.17 -12.20 -3.56
N LEU A 147 5.89 -12.88 -4.68
CA LEU A 147 4.90 -13.96 -4.74
C LEU A 147 5.41 -15.21 -4.04
N ALA A 148 6.68 -15.58 -4.23
CA ALA A 148 7.31 -16.67 -3.49
C ALA A 148 7.31 -16.41 -1.98
N LEU A 149 7.65 -15.19 -1.57
CA LEU A 149 7.59 -14.75 -0.17
C LEU A 149 6.17 -14.81 0.38
N PHE A 150 5.16 -14.35 -0.39
CA PHE A 150 3.75 -14.45 0.00
C PHE A 150 3.33 -15.89 0.27
N ILE A 151 3.62 -16.82 -0.66
CA ILE A 151 3.29 -18.24 -0.50
C ILE A 151 3.98 -18.82 0.74
N ALA A 152 5.28 -18.55 0.91
CA ALA A 152 6.04 -19.03 2.07
C ALA A 152 5.47 -18.51 3.40
N VAL A 153 5.18 -17.21 3.49
CA VAL A 153 4.60 -16.58 4.68
C VAL A 153 3.22 -17.14 5.01
N VAL A 154 2.38 -17.38 4.00
CA VAL A 154 1.05 -17.94 4.20
C VAL A 154 1.11 -19.38 4.70
N LEU A 155 1.95 -20.21 4.08
CA LEU A 155 2.15 -21.60 4.50
C LEU A 155 2.74 -21.70 5.90
N LEU A 156 3.73 -20.87 6.24
CA LEU A 156 4.31 -20.82 7.59
C LEU A 156 3.31 -20.30 8.62
N SER A 157 2.50 -19.30 8.27
CA SER A 157 1.45 -18.77 9.16
C SER A 157 0.38 -19.82 9.46
N PHE A 158 0.04 -20.65 8.47
CA PHE A 158 -0.87 -21.76 8.64
C PHE A 158 -0.26 -22.89 9.47
N ALA A 159 0.99 -23.28 9.19
CA ALA A 159 1.68 -24.34 9.92
C ALA A 159 1.90 -24.01 11.41
N LYS A 160 2.14 -22.74 11.74
CA LYS A 160 2.39 -22.26 13.11
C LYS A 160 1.16 -21.68 13.81
N PHE A 161 0.03 -21.54 13.11
CA PHE A 161 -1.16 -20.82 13.59
C PHE A 161 -0.90 -19.38 14.07
N GLU A 162 0.16 -18.73 13.57
CA GLU A 162 0.58 -17.39 13.98
C GLU A 162 0.77 -16.47 12.77
N PRO A 163 0.59 -15.13 12.89
CA PRO A 163 0.84 -14.19 11.80
C PRO A 163 2.35 -14.01 11.56
N VAL A 164 2.99 -14.95 10.85
CA VAL A 164 4.45 -14.98 10.66
C VAL A 164 4.99 -13.69 10.05
N TYR A 165 4.26 -13.07 9.11
CA TYR A 165 4.66 -11.79 8.55
C TYR A 165 4.76 -10.68 9.61
N CYS A 166 3.74 -10.55 10.44
CA CYS A 166 3.68 -9.53 11.49
C CYS A 166 4.78 -9.74 12.53
N ILE A 167 5.13 -11.00 12.80
CA ILE A 167 6.12 -11.35 13.82
C ILE A 167 7.55 -11.22 13.28
N TRP A 168 7.81 -11.64 12.03
CA TRP A 168 9.17 -11.89 11.53
C TRP A 168 9.62 -11.02 10.36
N VAL A 169 8.71 -10.31 9.68
CA VAL A 169 9.04 -9.59 8.43
C VAL A 169 8.62 -8.12 8.46
N CYS A 170 7.57 -7.78 9.21
CA CYS A 170 6.95 -6.47 9.20
C CYS A 170 7.88 -5.34 9.74
N PRO A 171 8.27 -4.36 8.92
CA PRO A 171 9.12 -3.26 9.38
C PRO A 171 8.45 -2.31 10.37
N LEU A 172 7.12 -2.30 10.46
CA LEU A 172 6.42 -1.51 11.48
C LEU A 172 6.63 -2.05 12.91
N LYS A 173 7.21 -3.24 13.06
CA LYS A 173 7.55 -3.87 14.34
C LYS A 173 8.72 -3.19 15.08
N ILE A 174 9.14 -1.99 14.65
CA ILE A 174 10.08 -1.12 15.39
C ILE A 174 9.38 -0.47 16.61
N SER A 175 8.69 -1.26 17.41
CA SER A 175 8.13 -0.84 18.70
C SER A 175 8.31 -1.95 19.71
N THR A 176 8.63 -1.56 20.95
CA THR A 176 8.96 -2.44 22.06
C THR A 176 7.83 -3.41 22.43
N GLY A 177 6.58 -3.07 22.11
CA GLY A 177 5.38 -3.84 22.47
C GLY A 177 5.10 -5.13 21.68
N PHE A 178 5.99 -5.60 20.80
CA PHE A 178 5.80 -6.85 20.04
C PHE A 178 7.02 -7.77 20.05
N LEU A 179 8.05 -7.43 20.82
CA LEU A 179 9.32 -8.15 20.89
C LEU A 179 9.37 -9.03 22.13
N ASP A 180 10.20 -10.07 22.08
CA ASP A 180 10.28 -11.05 23.16
C ASP A 180 10.61 -10.38 24.51
N PRO A 181 10.12 -10.95 25.64
CA PRO A 181 10.35 -10.39 26.96
C PRO A 181 11.82 -10.45 27.38
N GLU A 182 12.62 -11.33 26.78
CA GLU A 182 14.05 -11.44 27.05
C GLU A 182 14.85 -10.25 26.51
N THR A 183 15.65 -9.65 27.39
CA THR A 183 16.27 -8.34 27.16
C THR A 183 17.29 -8.36 26.02
N GLY A 184 18.01 -9.47 25.83
CA GLY A 184 19.04 -9.63 24.79
C GLY A 184 18.47 -9.92 23.41
N LEU A 185 17.60 -10.94 23.29
CA LEU A 185 16.94 -11.29 22.03
C LEU A 185 16.10 -10.11 21.49
N ARG A 186 15.46 -9.35 22.39
CA ARG A 186 14.71 -8.14 22.04
C ARG A 186 15.57 -7.08 21.35
N GLN A 187 16.79 -6.82 21.84
CA GLN A 187 17.68 -5.82 21.24
C GLN A 187 18.17 -6.26 19.86
N ILE A 188 18.51 -7.55 19.72
CA ILE A 188 18.93 -8.11 18.43
C ILE A 188 17.79 -8.03 17.41
N GLN A 189 16.58 -8.44 17.80
CA GLN A 189 15.40 -8.34 16.95
C GLN A 189 15.11 -6.88 16.57
N LEU A 190 15.17 -5.94 17.53
CA LEU A 190 14.97 -4.52 17.25
C LEU A 190 16.01 -4.00 16.25
N ALA A 191 17.28 -4.38 16.39
CA ALA A 191 18.33 -4.00 15.47
C ALA A 191 18.07 -4.55 14.05
N ILE A 192 17.66 -5.82 13.93
CA ILE A 192 17.31 -6.44 12.65
C ILE A 192 16.12 -5.74 11.99
N PHE A 193 15.02 -5.51 12.73
CA PHE A 193 13.84 -4.86 12.18
C PHE A 193 14.07 -3.38 11.85
N ALA A 194 14.84 -2.67 12.67
CA ALA A 194 15.20 -1.27 12.41
C ALA A 194 16.10 -1.16 11.18
N THR A 195 17.13 -2.00 11.07
CA THR A 195 18.02 -2.00 9.90
C THR A 195 17.28 -2.41 8.62
N ALA A 196 16.44 -3.45 8.66
CA ALA A 196 15.63 -3.86 7.53
C ALA A 196 14.61 -2.78 7.13
N GLY A 197 13.95 -2.12 8.09
CA GLY A 197 13.02 -1.03 7.84
C GLY A 197 13.70 0.19 7.21
N ILE A 198 14.83 0.63 7.75
CA ILE A 198 15.64 1.71 7.18
C ILE A 198 16.10 1.33 5.78
N LEU A 199 16.57 0.10 5.57
CA LEU A 199 17.03 -0.36 4.27
C LEU A 199 15.90 -0.36 3.22
N PHE A 200 14.77 -1.02 3.49
CA PHE A 200 13.73 -1.25 2.49
C PHE A 200 12.73 -0.10 2.31
N ILE A 201 12.47 0.70 3.34
CA ILE A 201 11.49 1.81 3.30
C ILE A 201 12.18 3.14 3.01
N ILE A 202 13.42 3.34 3.48
CA ILE A 202 14.11 4.63 3.38
C ILE A 202 15.20 4.55 2.31
N LEU A 203 16.25 3.76 2.54
CA LEU A 203 17.48 3.78 1.74
C LEU A 203 17.24 3.29 0.31
N LEU A 204 16.62 2.13 0.12
CA LEU A 204 16.42 1.55 -1.21
C LEU A 204 15.46 2.38 -2.09
N PRO A 205 14.29 2.86 -1.60
CA PRO A 205 13.46 3.74 -2.41
C PRO A 205 14.15 5.07 -2.75
N PHE A 206 14.97 5.58 -1.83
CA PHE A 206 15.76 6.79 -2.04
C PHE A 206 16.84 6.60 -3.11
N LEU A 207 17.56 5.47 -3.10
CA LEU A 207 18.64 5.16 -4.05
C LEU A 207 18.12 4.89 -5.47
N PHE A 208 17.09 4.05 -5.59
CA PHE A 208 16.59 3.56 -6.88
C PHE A 208 15.45 4.40 -7.47
N LYS A 209 14.80 5.27 -6.67
CA LYS A 209 13.58 6.01 -7.06
C LYS A 209 12.42 5.08 -7.45
N LYS A 210 12.33 3.93 -6.77
CA LYS A 210 11.36 2.86 -7.02
C LYS A 210 10.77 2.39 -5.69
N ARG A 211 9.64 1.70 -5.72
CA ARG A 211 8.98 1.18 -4.51
C ARG A 211 9.53 -0.21 -4.18
N THR A 212 10.68 -0.25 -3.53
CA THR A 212 11.41 -1.51 -3.27
C THR A 212 10.70 -2.38 -2.25
N PHE A 213 10.17 -1.83 -1.15
CA PHE A 213 9.43 -2.63 -0.17
C PHE A 213 8.19 -3.27 -0.81
N CYS A 214 7.39 -2.47 -1.53
CA CYS A 214 6.20 -2.97 -2.21
C CYS A 214 6.48 -3.99 -3.32
N THR A 215 7.67 -3.94 -3.94
CA THR A 215 8.06 -4.87 -5.03
C THR A 215 8.66 -6.16 -4.51
N PHE A 216 9.47 -6.10 -3.44
CA PHE A 216 10.26 -7.25 -2.96
C PHE A 216 9.73 -7.91 -1.69
N LEU A 217 9.37 -7.10 -0.69
CA LEU A 217 9.16 -7.60 0.68
C LEU A 217 7.68 -7.68 1.08
N CYS A 218 6.80 -7.00 0.36
CA CYS A 218 5.39 -6.89 0.72
C CYS A 218 4.57 -8.10 0.19
N PRO A 219 4.16 -9.06 1.05
CA PRO A 219 3.36 -10.21 0.65
C PRO A 219 1.97 -9.78 0.14
N PHE A 220 1.45 -8.70 0.70
CA PHE A 220 0.20 -8.08 0.30
C PHE A 220 0.24 -7.56 -1.14
N GLY A 221 1.38 -7.04 -1.60
CA GLY A 221 1.56 -6.58 -2.98
C GLY A 221 1.39 -7.73 -3.99
N ALA A 222 1.91 -8.91 -3.65
CA ALA A 222 1.76 -10.12 -4.46
C ALA A 222 0.34 -10.67 -4.45
N TRP A 223 -0.31 -10.74 -3.28
CA TRP A 223 -1.73 -11.09 -3.17
C TRP A 223 -2.60 -10.18 -4.05
N GLN A 224 -2.33 -8.87 -3.99
CA GLN A 224 -3.04 -7.87 -4.80
C GLN A 224 -2.77 -8.02 -6.30
N SER A 225 -1.59 -8.47 -6.72
CA SER A 225 -1.35 -8.76 -8.13
C SER A 225 -2.15 -9.98 -8.62
N LEU A 226 -2.26 -11.00 -7.78
CA LEU A 226 -3.06 -12.19 -8.09
C LEU A 226 -4.54 -11.83 -8.25
N VAL A 227 -5.11 -11.11 -7.27
CA VAL A 227 -6.50 -10.61 -7.33
C VAL A 227 -6.66 -9.57 -8.44
N GLY A 228 -5.61 -8.79 -8.72
CA GLY A 228 -5.58 -7.77 -9.77
C GLY A 228 -5.85 -8.32 -11.17
N ARG A 229 -5.65 -9.63 -11.41
CA ARG A 229 -6.02 -10.30 -12.67
C ARG A 229 -7.53 -10.36 -12.90
N LEU A 230 -8.31 -10.43 -11.82
CA LEU A 230 -9.78 -10.44 -11.83
C LEU A 230 -10.38 -9.03 -11.90
N ASN A 231 -9.59 -7.99 -11.62
CA ASN A 231 -10.08 -6.61 -11.58
C ASN A 231 -10.41 -6.07 -12.99
N LEU A 232 -11.50 -5.31 -13.06
CA LEU A 232 -12.04 -4.74 -14.29
C LEU A 232 -11.11 -3.71 -14.95
N PHE A 233 -10.44 -2.88 -14.15
CA PHE A 233 -9.62 -1.79 -14.64
C PHE A 233 -8.19 -2.23 -14.93
N ARG A 234 -7.66 -1.83 -16.09
CA ARG A 234 -6.28 -2.10 -16.51
C ARG A 234 -5.60 -0.82 -16.94
N VAL A 235 -4.30 -0.92 -17.17
CA VAL A 235 -3.52 0.13 -17.83
C VAL A 235 -3.07 -0.47 -19.16
N THR A 236 -3.39 0.18 -20.26
CA THR A 236 -3.01 -0.25 -21.61
C THR A 236 -2.21 0.84 -22.30
N ILE A 237 -1.40 0.43 -23.27
CA ILE A 237 -0.65 1.32 -24.14
C ILE A 237 -1.33 1.24 -25.51
N ASP A 238 -1.76 2.37 -26.04
CA ASP A 238 -2.42 2.45 -27.34
C ASP A 238 -1.36 2.34 -28.46
N PRO A 239 -1.41 1.30 -29.32
CA PRO A 239 -0.41 1.07 -30.35
C PRO A 239 -0.40 2.16 -31.43
N ASP A 240 -1.52 2.84 -31.67
CA ASP A 240 -1.63 3.83 -32.73
C ASP A 240 -0.92 5.14 -32.38
N THR A 241 -0.78 5.43 -31.08
CA THR A 241 -0.21 6.70 -30.57
C THR A 241 1.14 6.52 -29.87
N CYS A 242 1.58 5.27 -29.65
CA CYS A 242 2.83 4.97 -28.98
C CYS A 242 4.02 5.14 -29.92
N THR A 243 5.00 5.96 -29.51
CA THR A 243 6.25 6.18 -30.27
C THR A 243 7.42 5.31 -29.78
N LEU A 244 7.15 4.30 -28.93
CA LEU A 244 8.15 3.42 -28.33
C LEU A 244 9.31 4.16 -27.63
N CYS A 245 9.07 5.36 -27.11
CA CYS A 245 10.10 6.20 -26.48
C CYS A 245 10.63 5.68 -25.12
N GLN A 246 10.02 4.62 -24.56
CA GLN A 246 10.39 3.96 -23.30
C GLN A 246 10.45 4.88 -22.06
N GLN A 247 9.82 6.07 -22.09
CA GLN A 247 9.79 6.95 -20.92
C GLN A 247 8.97 6.34 -19.76
N CYS A 248 7.92 5.58 -20.08
CA CYS A 248 7.08 4.87 -19.13
C CYS A 248 7.85 3.82 -18.29
N LEU A 249 8.84 3.13 -18.88
CA LEU A 249 9.75 2.20 -18.20
C LEU A 249 10.51 2.89 -17.07
N LYS A 250 11.05 4.09 -17.36
CA LYS A 250 11.88 4.85 -16.42
C LYS A 250 11.09 5.31 -15.20
N VAL A 251 9.85 5.75 -15.40
CA VAL A 251 9.00 6.28 -14.32
C VAL A 251 8.22 5.22 -13.55
N CYS A 252 8.05 4.00 -14.08
CA CYS A 252 7.26 2.96 -13.42
C CYS A 252 7.87 2.59 -12.05
N PRO A 253 7.18 2.82 -10.92
CA PRO A 253 7.76 2.63 -9.59
C PRO A 253 7.91 1.16 -9.18
N VAL A 254 7.22 0.23 -9.86
CA VAL A 254 7.11 -1.19 -9.48
C VAL A 254 7.54 -2.16 -10.60
N TYR A 255 8.24 -1.66 -11.63
CA TYR A 255 8.72 -2.50 -12.75
C TYR A 255 7.62 -3.31 -13.45
N ALA A 256 6.41 -2.77 -13.53
CA ALA A 256 5.28 -3.39 -14.21
C ALA A 256 5.32 -3.22 -15.73
N ILE A 257 6.12 -2.29 -16.24
CA ILE A 257 6.39 -2.10 -17.67
C ILE A 257 7.85 -2.44 -17.88
N ASP A 258 8.15 -3.36 -18.79
CA ASP A 258 9.50 -3.72 -19.23
C ASP A 258 9.67 -3.40 -20.73
N ALA A 259 10.90 -3.52 -21.26
CA ALA A 259 11.18 -3.18 -22.66
C ALA A 259 10.35 -4.02 -23.64
N LYS A 260 10.16 -5.31 -23.34
CA LYS A 260 9.32 -6.22 -24.12
C LYS A 260 7.85 -5.79 -24.06
N GLY A 261 7.35 -5.41 -22.88
CA GLY A 261 6.00 -4.90 -22.68
C GLY A 261 5.73 -3.61 -23.43
N VAL A 262 6.71 -2.71 -23.57
CA VAL A 262 6.56 -1.51 -24.43
C VAL A 262 6.39 -1.91 -25.90
N LEU A 263 7.19 -2.86 -26.40
CA LEU A 263 7.08 -3.35 -27.77
C LEU A 263 5.75 -4.07 -28.03
N GLU A 264 5.29 -4.86 -27.06
CA GLU A 264 4.03 -5.60 -27.14
C GLU A 264 2.80 -4.77 -26.72
N HIS A 265 2.98 -3.51 -26.33
CA HIS A 265 1.93 -2.63 -25.80
C HIS A 265 1.20 -3.22 -24.57
N LYS A 266 1.91 -4.01 -23.77
CA LYS A 266 1.40 -4.71 -22.58
C LYS A 266 1.99 -4.18 -21.29
N VAL A 267 1.16 -4.17 -20.26
CA VAL A 267 1.54 -3.86 -18.89
C VAL A 267 1.29 -5.09 -18.02
N SER A 268 2.25 -5.42 -17.15
CA SER A 268 2.16 -6.55 -16.22
C SER A 268 1.01 -6.38 -15.22
N SER A 269 0.48 -7.51 -14.72
CA SER A 269 -0.49 -7.54 -13.62
C SER A 269 0.07 -7.02 -12.30
N ASN A 270 1.37 -6.72 -12.22
CA ASN A 270 2.01 -6.06 -11.07
C ASN A 270 1.79 -4.53 -11.06
N CYS A 271 1.03 -3.99 -12.01
CA CYS A 271 0.75 -2.56 -12.10
C CYS A 271 -0.12 -2.07 -10.93
N ASN A 272 0.46 -1.22 -10.11
CA ASN A 272 -0.21 -0.58 -8.98
C ASN A 272 -1.10 0.62 -9.35
N ARG A 273 -1.40 0.83 -10.65
CA ARG A 273 -2.31 1.88 -11.15
C ARG A 273 -2.05 3.28 -10.55
N CYS A 274 -0.77 3.67 -10.48
CA CYS A 274 -0.35 4.96 -9.91
C CYS A 274 -0.47 6.14 -10.89
N GLY A 275 -0.54 5.90 -12.19
CA GLY A 275 -0.62 6.95 -13.21
C GLY A 275 0.66 7.75 -13.45
N ASP A 276 1.80 7.34 -12.88
CA ASP A 276 3.09 8.03 -13.10
C ASP A 276 3.53 7.94 -14.58
N CYS A 277 3.16 6.87 -15.27
CA CYS A 277 3.39 6.69 -16.70
C CYS A 277 2.54 7.60 -17.59
N PHE A 278 1.36 8.03 -17.14
CA PHE A 278 0.48 8.90 -17.93
C PHE A 278 1.08 10.30 -18.04
N ASP A 279 1.52 10.83 -16.89
CA ASP A 279 2.10 12.17 -16.79
C ASP A 279 3.46 12.26 -17.50
N ALA A 280 4.14 11.12 -17.69
CA ALA A 280 5.44 11.05 -18.37
C ALA A 280 5.32 10.79 -19.88
N CYS A 281 4.18 10.33 -20.39
CA CYS A 281 4.04 9.97 -21.80
C CYS A 281 3.86 11.23 -22.66
N PRO A 282 4.76 11.53 -23.62
CA PRO A 282 4.68 12.76 -24.42
C PRO A 282 3.49 12.75 -25.38
N THR A 283 3.11 11.58 -25.89
CA THR A 283 1.97 11.41 -26.80
C THR A 283 0.66 11.08 -26.08
N GLY A 284 0.70 10.88 -24.75
CA GLY A 284 -0.48 10.44 -23.99
C GLY A 284 -1.05 9.08 -24.41
N ALA A 285 -0.20 8.17 -24.91
CA ALA A 285 -0.58 6.83 -25.38
C ALA A 285 -0.99 5.85 -24.27
N ILE A 286 -0.74 6.17 -23.00
CA ILE A 286 -1.01 5.28 -21.87
C ILE A 286 -2.16 5.86 -21.04
N ASP A 287 -3.19 5.05 -20.81
CA ASP A 287 -4.34 5.43 -19.97
C ASP A 287 -4.95 4.21 -19.26
N TYR A 288 -5.93 4.47 -18.40
CA TYR A 288 -6.77 3.42 -17.85
C TYR A 288 -7.72 2.85 -18.91
N SER A 289 -7.94 1.54 -18.86
CA SER A 289 -8.84 0.80 -19.74
C SER A 289 -9.61 -0.25 -18.96
N ILE A 290 -10.57 -0.89 -19.62
CA ILE A 290 -11.32 -2.03 -19.09
C ILE A 290 -10.85 -3.31 -19.80
N VAL A 291 -10.95 -4.46 -19.15
CA VAL A 291 -10.69 -5.76 -19.78
C VAL A 291 -11.41 -5.86 -21.13
N GLY A 292 -10.67 -6.20 -22.19
CA GLY A 292 -11.19 -6.32 -23.56
C GLY A 292 -11.13 -5.04 -24.40
N GLN A 293 -10.76 -3.89 -23.82
CA GLN A 293 -10.55 -2.65 -24.57
C GLN A 293 -9.06 -2.39 -24.82
N ASN A 294 -8.69 -2.21 -26.09
CA ASN A 294 -7.32 -1.86 -26.50
C ASN A 294 -7.16 -0.40 -26.95
N LYS A 295 -8.27 0.34 -27.13
CA LYS A 295 -8.25 1.74 -27.55
C LYS A 295 -8.47 2.69 -26.37
N LYS A 296 -7.84 3.86 -26.43
CA LYS A 296 -7.99 4.91 -25.44
C LYS A 296 -9.41 5.46 -25.41
N THR A 297 -10.06 5.41 -24.24
CA THR A 297 -11.38 6.02 -24.00
C THR A 297 -11.37 6.80 -22.68
N ALA A 298 -12.15 7.88 -22.60
CA ALA A 298 -12.18 8.75 -21.41
C ALA A 298 -12.95 8.14 -20.23
N LEU A 299 -13.96 7.29 -20.49
CA LEU A 299 -14.84 6.74 -19.46
C LEU A 299 -14.12 5.86 -18.42
N PRO A 300 -13.30 4.85 -18.79
CA PRO A 300 -12.60 4.01 -17.82
C PRO A 300 -11.73 4.82 -16.86
N ARG A 301 -11.08 5.86 -17.39
CA ARG A 301 -10.24 6.77 -16.61
C ARG A 301 -11.05 7.51 -15.55
N ILE A 302 -12.22 8.03 -15.91
CA ILE A 302 -13.09 8.76 -14.98
C ILE A 302 -13.60 7.82 -13.89
N TYR A 303 -14.13 6.65 -14.26
CA TYR A 303 -14.64 5.67 -13.29
C TYR A 303 -13.55 5.15 -12.33
N PHE A 304 -12.35 4.87 -12.84
CA PHE A 304 -11.25 4.47 -11.98
C PHE A 304 -10.84 5.59 -11.02
N LEU A 305 -10.71 6.83 -11.49
CA LEU A 305 -10.33 7.94 -10.63
C LEU A 305 -11.38 8.25 -9.57
N ILE A 306 -12.68 8.21 -9.91
CA ILE A 306 -13.76 8.39 -8.94
C ILE A 306 -13.69 7.28 -7.87
N SER A 307 -13.62 6.01 -8.28
CA SER A 307 -13.53 4.90 -7.32
C SER A 307 -12.27 4.97 -6.46
N ALA A 308 -11.12 5.33 -7.03
CA ALA A 308 -9.88 5.48 -6.29
C ALA A 308 -9.90 6.62 -5.27
N TRP A 309 -10.48 7.77 -5.61
CA TRP A 309 -10.67 8.89 -4.69
C TRP A 309 -11.70 8.58 -3.60
N LEU A 310 -12.79 7.87 -3.92
CA LEU A 310 -13.78 7.44 -2.93
C LEU A 310 -13.19 6.45 -1.93
N VAL A 311 -12.49 5.42 -2.42
CA VAL A 311 -11.87 4.39 -1.56
C VAL A 311 -10.73 4.98 -0.74
N GLY A 312 -9.77 5.65 -1.39
CA GLY A 312 -8.63 6.27 -0.70
C GLY A 312 -9.09 7.35 0.26
N GLY A 313 -10.01 8.21 -0.16
CA GLY A 313 -10.61 9.26 0.66
C GLY A 313 -11.32 8.70 1.87
N GLY A 314 -12.20 7.69 1.68
CA GLY A 314 -12.90 7.01 2.77
C GLY A 314 -11.95 6.40 3.80
N VAL A 315 -10.93 5.68 3.36
CA VAL A 315 -9.90 5.11 4.25
C VAL A 315 -9.15 6.21 5.01
N SER A 316 -8.78 7.29 4.33
CA SER A 316 -8.04 8.39 4.95
C SER A 316 -8.84 9.12 6.03
N LEU A 317 -10.17 9.14 5.94
CA LEU A 317 -11.03 9.79 6.94
C LEU A 317 -11.03 9.08 8.30
N LEU A 318 -10.63 7.80 8.34
CA LEU A 318 -10.57 7.02 9.58
C LEU A 318 -9.49 7.49 10.55
N PHE A 319 -8.41 8.11 10.07
CA PHE A 319 -7.24 8.45 10.90
C PHE A 319 -6.57 9.78 10.57
N VAL A 320 -6.73 10.34 9.36
CA VAL A 320 -6.09 11.62 9.03
C VAL A 320 -6.66 12.78 9.85
N PRO A 321 -7.98 12.91 10.05
CA PRO A 321 -8.53 13.99 10.87
C PRO A 321 -8.02 13.96 12.32
N SER A 322 -7.95 12.78 12.94
CA SER A 322 -7.44 12.64 14.32
C SER A 322 -5.94 12.95 14.38
N ALA A 323 -5.15 12.48 13.42
CA ALA A 323 -3.74 12.82 13.33
C ALA A 323 -3.51 14.34 13.20
N MET A 324 -4.29 15.02 12.35
CA MET A 324 -4.21 16.48 12.18
C MET A 324 -4.55 17.24 13.46
N LEU A 325 -5.59 16.81 14.18
CA LEU A 325 -5.97 17.42 15.46
C LEU A 325 -4.87 17.25 16.52
N ARG A 326 -4.22 16.08 16.59
CA ARG A 326 -3.10 15.86 17.53
C ARG A 326 -1.90 16.73 17.20
N ILE A 327 -1.55 16.86 15.90
CA ILE A 327 -0.48 17.77 15.47
C ILE A 327 -0.82 19.20 15.88
N PHE A 328 -2.07 19.62 15.67
CA PHE A 328 -2.54 20.95 16.07
C PHE A 328 -2.43 21.15 17.59
N GLN A 329 -2.95 20.23 18.40
CA GLN A 329 -2.85 20.26 19.87
C GLN A 329 -1.40 20.33 20.35
N TRP A 330 -0.49 19.57 19.71
CA TRP A 330 0.94 19.57 20.03
C TRP A 330 1.60 20.92 19.71
N LEU A 331 1.23 21.56 18.60
CA LEU A 331 1.74 22.88 18.22
C LEU A 331 1.19 24.01 19.11
N THR A 332 -0.04 23.87 19.61
CA THR A 332 -0.72 24.92 20.39
C THR A 332 -0.67 24.69 21.91
N ASN A 333 0.01 23.65 22.39
CA ASN A 333 0.05 23.23 23.81
C ASN A 333 -1.36 23.14 24.46
N LEU A 334 -2.39 22.79 23.70
CA LEU A 334 -3.73 22.64 24.25
C LEU A 334 -3.84 21.34 25.05
N PRO A 335 -4.54 21.33 26.21
CA PRO A 335 -4.71 20.12 26.98
C PRO A 335 -5.45 19.05 26.18
N LYS A 336 -5.04 17.78 26.37
CA LYS A 336 -5.72 16.61 25.79
C LYS A 336 -7.06 16.45 26.51
N GLY A 337 -8.14 16.81 25.83
CA GLY A 337 -9.53 16.57 26.27
C GLY A 337 -9.98 15.16 26.00
#